data_AF-N0CWC8-F1
#
_entry.id   AF-N0CWC8-F1
#
_cell.length_a   1.000
_cell.length_b   1.000
_cell.length_c   1.000
_cell.angle_alpha   90.00
_cell.angle_beta   90.00
_cell.angle_gamma   90.00
#
_symmetry.space_group_name_H-M   'P 1'
#
loop_
_entity.id
_entity.type
_entity.pdbx_description
1 polymer ?
#
loop_
_entity_poly.entity_id
_entity_poly.type
_entity_poly.pdbx_seq_one_letter_code
_entity_poly.pdbx_strand_id
1 'polypeptide(L)'
;MTVTALHPASPAVSPSAESEAPRPTIVYSPAPAGAAADLPRVFQVIHSVMKDVMPIGKNQENKQQNYSFRGVDDAMSAMAGPMRAHGCFIAPEVVEHHQRPRGDKGTHTNIRMLYRIFGPAGDCIAVTLPGEAMDQADKSTNKAMSAALKYMLFQVFMIPVDSRSVDDSDRDSPPAEHRAERQHNQQRRRQQQRHPQGQQRHQGEQQPRRSNRAEPGPWEQQEAPQQGENLSAQARNCLARAQAATSPEEFARIREHAVESGATAEFLARLDRIDAEKRRAAQQQPRRQQAPAGPVPHSVSDAVAAEGAIGGAPADDGYRAEPDAAERAAVEAENLLRVAASKANLPTLDRDFEMAFGLPIAQARADQLDLFRKRIEAAGGAL
;
A
#
# COMPACT_ATOMS: atom_id res chain seq x y z
N MET A 1 -8.08 19.51 -73.36
CA MET A 1 -6.99 19.50 -72.37
C MET A 1 -7.19 20.67 -71.44
N THR A 2 -7.38 20.41 -70.16
CA THR A 2 -7.38 21.44 -69.11
C THR A 2 -6.88 20.76 -67.85
N VAL A 3 -5.63 21.03 -67.50
CA VAL A 3 -4.95 20.52 -66.31
C VAL A 3 -5.17 21.55 -65.20
N THR A 4 -5.83 21.15 -64.12
CA THR A 4 -6.01 21.97 -62.92
C THR A 4 -4.67 22.10 -62.19
N ALA A 5 -4.20 23.33 -61.99
CA ALA A 5 -2.99 23.61 -61.22
C ALA A 5 -3.27 23.46 -59.71
N LEU A 6 -2.44 22.66 -59.03
CA LEU A 6 -2.40 22.53 -57.58
C LEU A 6 -1.78 23.79 -56.94
N HIS A 7 -2.39 24.28 -55.86
CA HIS A 7 -1.85 25.37 -55.04
C HIS A 7 -0.50 25.01 -54.42
N PRO A 8 0.44 25.97 -54.27
CA PRO A 8 1.72 25.71 -53.62
C PRO A 8 1.53 25.43 -52.13
N ALA A 9 2.17 24.36 -51.65
CA ALA A 9 2.21 24.00 -50.25
C ALA A 9 2.94 25.08 -49.43
N SER A 10 2.30 25.60 -48.38
CA SER A 10 2.99 26.37 -47.35
C SER A 10 4.09 25.51 -46.71
N PRO A 11 5.30 26.05 -46.48
CA PRO A 11 6.34 25.32 -45.78
C PRO A 11 5.88 25.02 -44.35
N ALA A 12 5.95 23.76 -43.95
CA ALA A 12 5.69 23.33 -42.59
C ALA A 12 6.62 24.07 -41.63
N VAL A 13 6.03 24.78 -40.68
CA VAL A 13 6.77 25.32 -39.52
C VAL A 13 7.41 24.14 -38.83
N SER A 14 8.74 24.14 -38.76
CA SER A 14 9.51 23.14 -38.02
C SER A 14 9.00 23.10 -36.57
N PRO A 15 8.74 21.92 -35.98
CA PRO A 15 8.35 21.86 -34.58
C PRO A 15 9.48 22.46 -33.74
N SER A 16 9.19 23.60 -33.13
CA SER A 16 10.00 24.19 -32.06
C SER A 16 10.34 23.10 -31.07
N ALA A 17 11.63 22.99 -30.73
CA ALA A 17 12.17 22.02 -29.79
C ALA A 17 11.19 21.76 -28.65
N GLU A 18 10.53 20.60 -28.70
CA GLU A 18 9.72 20.10 -27.61
C GLU A 18 10.62 20.11 -26.38
N SER A 19 10.16 20.75 -25.31
CA SER A 19 10.74 20.62 -23.98
C SER A 19 10.85 19.13 -23.70
N GLU A 20 12.05 18.58 -23.84
CA GLU A 20 12.31 17.16 -23.68
C GLU A 20 11.92 16.79 -22.25
N ALA A 21 10.76 16.14 -22.11
CA ALA A 21 10.32 15.64 -20.82
C ALA A 21 11.47 14.79 -20.25
N PRO A 22 11.88 15.00 -18.99
CA PRO A 22 13.06 14.34 -18.45
C PRO A 22 12.90 12.83 -18.62
N ARG A 23 13.75 12.23 -19.45
CA ARG A 23 13.70 10.79 -19.71
C ARG A 23 13.92 10.07 -18.38
N PRO A 24 13.04 9.12 -17.99
CA PRO A 24 13.27 8.32 -16.81
C PRO A 24 14.58 7.55 -17.03
N THR A 25 15.64 8.01 -16.37
CA THR A 25 16.96 7.42 -16.48
C THR A 25 17.10 6.51 -15.29
N ILE A 26 17.15 5.20 -15.53
CA ILE A 26 17.67 4.27 -14.53
C ILE A 26 19.15 4.62 -14.38
N VAL A 27 19.54 5.15 -13.22
CA VAL A 27 20.93 5.56 -12.97
C VAL A 27 21.59 4.50 -12.11
N TYR A 28 22.61 3.84 -12.65
CA TYR A 28 23.51 3.02 -11.85
C TYR A 28 24.63 3.90 -11.28
N SER A 29 24.84 3.85 -9.98
CA SER A 29 26.02 4.39 -9.32
C SER A 29 26.95 3.24 -8.93
N PRO A 30 28.19 3.23 -9.42
CA PRO A 30 29.15 2.19 -9.05
C PRO A 30 29.53 2.28 -7.57
N ALA A 31 30.14 1.21 -7.08
CA ALA A 31 30.64 1.16 -5.72
C ALA A 31 31.80 2.16 -5.52
N PRO A 32 31.99 2.67 -4.30
CA PRO A 32 33.14 3.52 -3.98
C PRO A 32 34.48 2.87 -4.32
N ALA A 33 35.48 3.69 -4.67
CA ALA A 33 36.83 3.21 -4.88
C ALA A 33 37.36 2.51 -3.61
N GLY A 34 37.94 1.32 -3.77
CA GLY A 34 38.41 0.50 -2.65
C GLY A 34 37.36 -0.40 -2.01
N ALA A 35 36.11 -0.42 -2.53
CA ALA A 35 35.13 -1.41 -2.12
C ALA A 35 35.64 -2.84 -2.39
N ALA A 36 35.49 -3.71 -1.39
CA ALA A 36 36.00 -5.08 -1.45
C ALA A 36 35.41 -5.82 -2.67
N ALA A 37 36.29 -6.51 -3.42
CA ALA A 37 35.93 -7.11 -4.71
C ALA A 37 35.03 -8.36 -4.58
N ASP A 38 35.03 -8.97 -3.40
CA ASP A 38 34.25 -10.14 -3.01
C ASP A 38 32.81 -9.80 -2.58
N LEU A 39 32.50 -8.53 -2.31
CA LEU A 39 31.15 -8.12 -1.94
C LEU A 39 30.20 -8.13 -3.15
N PRO A 40 28.98 -8.71 -3.02
CA PRO A 40 27.99 -8.70 -4.08
C PRO A 40 27.60 -7.30 -4.54
N ARG A 41 27.50 -7.12 -5.86
CA ARG A 41 27.00 -5.88 -6.48
C ARG A 41 25.49 -5.83 -6.46
N VAL A 42 24.91 -4.63 -6.55
CA VAL A 42 23.46 -4.42 -6.43
C VAL A 42 22.64 -5.31 -7.37
N PHE A 43 23.10 -5.52 -8.60
CA PHE A 43 22.40 -6.40 -9.55
C PHE A 43 22.39 -7.86 -9.08
N GLN A 44 23.52 -8.37 -8.57
CA GLN A 44 23.59 -9.72 -8.02
C GLN A 44 22.68 -9.86 -6.80
N VAL A 45 22.67 -8.84 -5.93
CA VAL A 45 21.79 -8.78 -4.76
C VAL A 45 20.32 -8.79 -5.16
N ILE A 46 19.91 -8.00 -6.16
CA ILE A 46 18.54 -8.01 -6.67
C ILE A 46 18.17 -9.41 -7.16
N HIS A 47 19.02 -10.09 -7.93
CA HIS A 47 18.75 -11.47 -8.38
C HIS A 47 18.61 -12.45 -7.20
N SER A 48 19.47 -12.33 -6.19
CA SER A 48 19.38 -13.18 -4.99
C SER A 48 18.11 -12.91 -4.17
N VAL A 49 17.71 -11.63 -4.04
CA VAL A 49 16.44 -11.27 -3.41
C VAL A 49 15.27 -11.86 -4.20
N MET A 50 15.25 -11.70 -5.52
CA MET A 50 14.19 -12.25 -6.39
C MET A 50 14.04 -13.77 -6.25
N LYS A 51 15.15 -14.48 -6.03
CA LYS A 51 15.16 -15.94 -5.84
C LYS A 51 14.47 -16.36 -4.53
N ASP A 52 14.61 -15.54 -3.48
CA ASP A 52 14.17 -15.88 -2.13
C ASP A 52 12.80 -15.27 -1.77
N VAL A 53 12.30 -14.33 -2.56
CA VAL A 53 11.00 -13.67 -2.34
C VAL A 53 9.85 -14.65 -2.58
N MET A 54 8.94 -14.68 -1.61
CA MET A 54 7.75 -15.53 -1.66
C MET A 54 6.63 -14.90 -2.50
N PRO A 55 5.79 -15.72 -3.17
CA PRO A 55 4.64 -15.21 -3.91
C PRO A 55 3.64 -14.47 -3.02
N ILE A 56 3.00 -13.43 -3.58
CA ILE A 56 1.98 -12.65 -2.89
C ILE A 56 0.61 -12.90 -3.52
N GLY A 57 -0.35 -13.34 -2.69
CA GLY A 57 -1.76 -13.50 -3.04
C GLY A 57 -2.59 -12.21 -2.83
N LYS A 58 -3.83 -12.19 -3.33
CA LYS A 58 -4.80 -11.13 -3.07
C LYS A 58 -5.41 -11.30 -1.66
N ASN A 59 -4.66 -10.93 -0.62
CA ASN A 59 -5.06 -11.12 0.78
C ASN A 59 -5.91 -9.97 1.34
N GLN A 60 -6.00 -8.86 0.63
CA GLN A 60 -6.73 -7.67 1.06
C GLN A 60 -7.99 -7.48 0.22
N GLU A 61 -9.00 -6.82 0.80
CA GLU A 61 -10.29 -6.57 0.16
C GLU A 61 -10.69 -5.10 0.32
N ASN A 62 -11.08 -4.48 -0.80
CA ASN A 62 -11.74 -3.19 -0.79
C ASN A 62 -13.25 -3.40 -0.78
N LYS A 63 -13.87 -3.32 0.41
CA LYS A 63 -15.32 -3.54 0.60
C LYS A 63 -16.20 -2.52 -0.12
N GLN A 64 -15.70 -1.31 -0.37
CA GLN A 64 -16.48 -0.26 -1.03
C GLN A 64 -16.65 -0.53 -2.53
N GLN A 65 -15.63 -1.12 -3.15
CA GLN A 65 -15.60 -1.43 -4.59
C GLN A 65 -15.63 -2.93 -4.87
N ASN A 66 -15.76 -3.75 -3.82
CA ASN A 66 -15.88 -5.20 -3.84
C ASN A 66 -14.81 -5.90 -4.70
N TYR A 67 -13.53 -5.56 -4.48
CA TYR A 67 -12.42 -6.24 -5.16
C TYR A 67 -11.28 -6.58 -4.19
N SER A 68 -10.58 -7.69 -4.47
CA SER A 68 -9.41 -8.11 -3.72
C SER A 68 -8.12 -7.59 -4.34
N PHE A 69 -7.15 -7.22 -3.51
CA PHE A 69 -5.88 -6.65 -3.94
C PHE A 69 -4.70 -7.14 -3.10
N ARG A 70 -3.49 -6.86 -3.59
CA ARG A 70 -2.23 -7.11 -2.87
C ARG A 70 -1.84 -5.86 -2.10
N GLY A 71 -1.65 -5.96 -0.78
CA GLY A 71 -1.28 -4.83 0.06
C GLY A 71 0.17 -4.41 -0.12
N VAL A 72 0.49 -3.17 0.27
CA VAL A 72 1.89 -2.74 0.42
C VAL A 72 2.57 -3.47 1.59
N ASP A 73 1.82 -3.74 2.66
CA ASP A 73 2.34 -4.46 3.84
C ASP A 73 2.68 -5.92 3.51
N ASP A 74 1.90 -6.56 2.64
CA ASP A 74 2.20 -7.89 2.13
C ASP A 74 3.53 -7.88 1.35
N ALA A 75 3.72 -6.85 0.50
CA ALA A 75 4.97 -6.66 -0.25
C ALA A 75 6.16 -6.42 0.67
N MET A 76 6.03 -5.52 1.64
CA MET A 76 7.10 -5.26 2.61
C MET A 76 7.45 -6.51 3.42
N SER A 77 6.44 -7.27 3.86
CA SER A 77 6.64 -8.50 4.64
C SER A 77 7.36 -9.59 3.84
N ALA A 78 6.97 -9.80 2.58
CA ALA A 78 7.61 -10.77 1.70
C ALA A 78 9.07 -10.40 1.37
N MET A 79 9.36 -9.10 1.27
CA MET A 79 10.68 -8.58 0.91
C MET A 79 11.65 -8.49 2.10
N ALA A 80 11.13 -8.26 3.31
CA ALA A 80 11.95 -7.93 4.48
C ALA A 80 13.00 -8.99 4.84
N GLY A 81 12.64 -10.27 4.76
CA GLY A 81 13.57 -11.39 5.00
C GLY A 81 14.68 -11.45 3.95
N PRO A 82 14.34 -11.65 2.66
CA PRO A 82 15.29 -11.67 1.56
C PRO A 82 16.23 -10.46 1.51
N MET A 83 15.70 -9.25 1.69
CA MET A 83 16.53 -8.04 1.65
C MET A 83 17.56 -8.00 2.79
N ARG A 84 17.17 -8.37 4.02
CA ARG A 84 18.12 -8.46 5.14
C ARG A 84 19.17 -9.54 4.91
N ALA A 85 18.78 -10.69 4.36
CA ALA A 85 19.69 -11.79 4.10
C ALA A 85 20.80 -11.41 3.10
N HIS A 86 20.49 -10.56 2.12
CA HIS A 86 21.43 -10.15 1.07
C HIS A 86 22.05 -8.76 1.27
N GLY A 87 21.83 -8.13 2.44
CA GLY A 87 22.39 -6.79 2.73
C GLY A 87 21.85 -5.68 1.82
N CYS A 88 20.59 -5.82 1.37
CA CYS A 88 19.91 -4.87 0.50
C CYS A 88 19.06 -3.90 1.32
N PHE A 89 19.14 -2.61 1.02
CA PHE A 89 18.20 -1.61 1.57
C PHE A 89 17.82 -0.57 0.52
N ILE A 90 16.73 0.15 0.79
CA ILE A 90 16.15 1.12 -0.13
C ILE A 90 16.03 2.47 0.56
N ALA A 91 16.54 3.52 -0.08
CA ALA A 91 16.38 4.90 0.34
C ALA A 91 15.37 5.62 -0.58
N PRO A 92 14.16 5.95 -0.08
CA PRO A 92 13.18 6.72 -0.83
C PRO A 92 13.41 8.23 -0.74
N GLU A 93 13.10 8.95 -1.81
CA GLU A 93 13.13 10.42 -1.89
C GLU A 93 11.93 10.90 -2.71
N VAL A 94 11.20 11.91 -2.23
CA VAL A 94 10.15 12.57 -3.00
C VAL A 94 10.83 13.64 -3.87
N VAL A 95 10.85 13.45 -5.18
CA VAL A 95 11.51 14.39 -6.11
C VAL A 95 10.52 15.34 -6.78
N GLU A 96 9.23 15.01 -6.81
CA GLU A 96 8.16 15.93 -7.16
C GLU A 96 6.94 15.68 -6.26
N HIS A 97 6.28 16.77 -5.86
CA HIS A 97 5.07 16.73 -5.04
C HIS A 97 4.06 17.75 -5.53
N HIS A 98 2.90 17.25 -5.96
CA HIS A 98 1.78 18.07 -6.42
C HIS A 98 0.52 17.68 -5.69
N GLN A 99 -0.03 18.63 -4.94
CA GLN A 99 -1.24 18.45 -4.16
C GLN A 99 -2.30 19.44 -4.63
N ARG A 100 -3.52 18.96 -4.89
CA ARG A 100 -4.65 19.80 -5.30
C ARG A 100 -5.91 19.44 -4.53
N PRO A 101 -6.62 20.43 -3.95
CA PRO A 101 -7.91 20.18 -3.35
C PRO A 101 -8.94 19.81 -4.42
N ARG A 102 -9.86 18.90 -4.09
CA ARG A 102 -10.92 18.39 -4.96
C ARG A 102 -12.30 18.62 -4.35
N GLY A 103 -12.53 19.84 -3.85
CA GLY A 103 -13.75 20.21 -3.13
C GLY A 103 -14.02 19.26 -1.95
N ASP A 104 -15.27 18.83 -1.78
CA ASP A 104 -15.68 17.95 -0.68
C ASP A 104 -15.11 16.51 -0.77
N LYS A 105 -14.43 16.18 -1.88
CA LYS A 105 -13.87 14.84 -2.14
C LYS A 105 -12.44 14.68 -1.60
N GLY A 106 -11.88 15.74 -1.01
CA GLY A 106 -10.59 15.71 -0.35
C GLY A 106 -9.46 16.21 -1.22
N THR A 107 -8.27 15.73 -0.89
CA THR A 107 -7.02 16.15 -1.48
C THR A 107 -6.54 15.09 -2.45
N HIS A 108 -6.21 15.52 -3.67
CA HIS A 108 -5.56 14.69 -4.67
C HIS A 108 -4.06 14.99 -4.69
N THR A 109 -3.25 13.96 -4.50
CA THR A 109 -1.79 14.08 -4.44
C THR A 109 -1.15 13.19 -5.51
N ASN A 110 -0.29 13.80 -6.32
CA ASN A 110 0.56 13.15 -7.30
C ASN A 110 2.02 13.44 -6.93
N ILE A 111 2.82 12.39 -6.81
CA ILE A 111 4.23 12.47 -6.45
C ILE A 111 5.07 11.69 -7.44
N ARG A 112 6.33 12.10 -7.60
CA ARG A 112 7.37 11.29 -8.21
C ARG A 112 8.35 10.87 -7.13
N MET A 113 8.45 9.56 -6.91
CA MET A 113 9.38 8.97 -5.95
C MET A 113 10.64 8.53 -6.69
N LEU A 114 11.81 8.84 -6.12
CA LEU A 114 13.09 8.24 -6.46
C LEU A 114 13.46 7.22 -5.39
N TYR A 115 13.71 5.99 -5.79
CA TYR A 115 14.18 4.93 -4.91
C TYR A 115 15.62 4.57 -5.30
N ARG A 116 16.54 4.67 -4.33
CA ARG A 116 17.90 4.15 -4.47
C ARG A 116 17.98 2.81 -3.75
N ILE A 117 18.31 1.77 -4.49
CA ILE A 117 18.45 0.41 -3.98
C ILE A 117 19.94 0.13 -3.86
N PHE A 118 20.42 -0.14 -2.65
CA PHE A 118 21.84 -0.31 -2.36
C PHE A 118 22.19 -1.78 -2.17
N GLY A 119 23.32 -2.18 -2.75
CA GLY A 119 23.98 -3.44 -2.43
C GLY A 119 25.00 -3.28 -1.29
N PRO A 120 25.48 -4.40 -0.70
CA PRO A 120 26.45 -4.38 0.38
C PRO A 120 27.82 -3.82 -0.03
N ALA A 121 28.13 -3.83 -1.33
CA ALA A 121 29.35 -3.21 -1.85
C ALA A 121 29.27 -1.67 -1.97
N GLY A 122 28.12 -1.07 -1.66
CA GLY A 122 27.89 0.38 -1.70
C GLY A 122 27.52 0.93 -3.08
N ASP A 123 27.42 0.08 -4.10
CA ASP A 123 26.82 0.46 -5.39
C ASP A 123 25.29 0.51 -5.29
N CYS A 124 24.66 1.27 -6.18
CA CYS A 124 23.20 1.41 -6.17
C CYS A 124 22.59 1.59 -7.55
N ILE A 125 21.32 1.23 -7.66
CA ILE A 125 20.48 1.56 -8.80
C ILE A 125 19.39 2.53 -8.33
N ALA A 126 19.16 3.59 -9.10
CA ALA A 126 18.14 4.58 -8.86
C ALA A 126 16.98 4.40 -9.85
N VAL A 127 15.75 4.30 -9.34
CA VAL A 127 14.53 4.15 -10.14
C VAL A 127 13.49 5.19 -9.74
N THR A 128 12.79 5.77 -10.71
CA THR A 128 11.72 6.73 -10.44
C THR A 128 10.36 6.12 -10.71
N LEU A 129 9.44 6.19 -9.75
CA LEU A 129 8.07 5.72 -9.89
C LEU A 129 7.07 6.81 -9.51
N PRO A 130 5.95 6.93 -10.24
CA PRO A 130 4.87 7.81 -9.83
C PRO A 130 4.09 7.21 -8.65
N GLY A 131 3.56 8.08 -7.79
CA GLY A 131 2.58 7.76 -6.77
C GLY A 131 1.38 8.68 -6.89
N GLU A 132 0.18 8.12 -6.84
CA GLU A 132 -1.07 8.89 -6.90
C GLU A 132 -2.02 8.39 -5.82
N ALA A 133 -2.62 9.32 -5.08
CA ALA A 133 -3.66 9.00 -4.13
C ALA A 133 -4.63 10.16 -3.92
N MET A 134 -5.86 9.79 -3.57
CA MET A 134 -6.89 10.72 -3.11
C MET A 134 -7.30 10.34 -1.69
N ASP A 135 -7.32 11.32 -0.79
CA ASP A 135 -7.80 11.11 0.58
C ASP A 135 -8.40 12.38 1.17
N GLN A 136 -9.19 12.21 2.22
CA GLN A 136 -9.61 13.33 3.05
C GLN A 136 -8.45 13.76 3.96
N ALA A 137 -8.34 15.07 4.16
CA ALA A 137 -7.31 15.70 4.97
C ALA A 137 -5.86 15.42 4.50
N ASP A 138 -4.92 15.36 5.43
CA ASP A 138 -3.46 15.31 5.28
C ASP A 138 -2.91 13.92 4.89
N LYS A 139 -3.78 12.91 4.74
CA LYS A 139 -3.37 11.51 4.53
C LYS A 139 -3.03 11.13 3.09
N SER A 140 -3.36 12.00 2.13
CA SER A 140 -3.19 11.75 0.69
C SER A 140 -1.72 11.53 0.28
N THR A 141 -0.77 12.26 0.87
CA THR A 141 0.66 12.09 0.57
C THR A 141 1.19 10.73 1.00
N ASN A 142 0.88 10.30 2.23
CA ASN A 142 1.32 8.99 2.73
C ASN A 142 0.74 7.84 1.90
N LYS A 143 -0.53 7.96 1.47
CA LYS A 143 -1.13 6.98 0.55
C LYS A 143 -0.43 6.95 -0.81
N ALA A 144 -0.06 8.11 -1.36
CA ALA A 144 0.65 8.17 -2.63
C ALA A 144 2.05 7.52 -2.52
N MET A 145 2.77 7.76 -1.41
CA MET A 145 4.06 7.12 -1.11
C MET A 145 3.94 5.59 -0.97
N SER A 146 2.90 5.11 -0.27
CA SER A 146 2.63 3.67 -0.14
C SER A 146 2.30 3.01 -1.47
N ALA A 147 1.54 3.70 -2.33
CA ALA A 147 1.23 3.22 -3.68
C ALA A 147 2.50 3.12 -4.54
N ALA A 148 3.35 4.16 -4.55
CA ALA A 148 4.62 4.15 -5.27
C ALA A 148 5.56 3.03 -4.78
N LEU A 149 5.69 2.86 -3.45
CA LEU A 149 6.54 1.83 -2.87
C LEU A 149 6.07 0.43 -3.26
N LYS A 150 4.76 0.18 -3.17
CA LYS A 150 4.17 -1.09 -3.60
C LYS A 150 4.58 -1.42 -5.04
N TYR A 151 4.32 -0.52 -5.98
CA TYR A 151 4.60 -0.80 -7.39
C TYR A 151 6.11 -0.91 -7.67
N MET A 152 6.94 -0.10 -7.00
CA MET A 152 8.40 -0.24 -7.10
C MET A 152 8.85 -1.64 -6.66
N LEU A 153 8.37 -2.15 -5.53
CA LEU A 153 8.75 -3.48 -5.05
C LEU A 153 8.32 -4.58 -6.04
N PHE A 154 7.06 -4.54 -6.50
CA PHE A 154 6.55 -5.52 -7.47
C PHE A 154 7.29 -5.47 -8.82
N GLN A 155 7.63 -4.28 -9.31
CA GLN A 155 8.23 -4.10 -10.63
C GLN A 155 9.75 -4.30 -10.63
N VAL A 156 10.46 -3.84 -9.60
CA VAL A 156 11.91 -4.01 -9.58
C VAL A 156 12.29 -5.45 -9.26
N PHE A 157 11.60 -6.07 -8.31
CA PHE A 157 11.92 -7.43 -7.85
C PHE A 157 11.03 -8.50 -8.48
N MET A 158 10.21 -8.14 -9.47
CA MET A 158 9.32 -9.07 -10.20
C MET A 158 8.63 -10.05 -9.25
N ILE A 159 8.05 -9.51 -8.16
CA ILE A 159 7.52 -10.33 -7.07
C ILE A 159 6.49 -11.30 -7.64
N PRO A 160 6.66 -12.62 -7.44
CA PRO A 160 5.73 -13.60 -7.97
C PRO A 160 4.32 -13.34 -7.44
N VAL A 161 3.34 -13.43 -8.33
CA VAL A 161 1.93 -13.41 -7.96
C VAL A 161 1.44 -14.84 -7.89
N ASP A 162 0.70 -15.19 -6.84
CA ASP A 162 0.12 -16.54 -6.73
C ASP A 162 -0.77 -16.81 -7.96
N SER A 163 -0.39 -17.79 -8.79
CA SER A 163 -1.08 -18.14 -10.04
C SER A 163 -2.50 -18.67 -9.80
N ARG A 164 -2.84 -19.04 -8.56
CA ARG A 164 -4.21 -19.38 -8.15
C ARG A 164 -5.11 -18.15 -7.96
N SER A 165 -4.55 -16.94 -8.01
CA SER A 165 -5.26 -15.66 -7.83
C SER A 165 -5.52 -14.89 -9.14
N VAL A 166 -5.37 -15.55 -10.29
CA VAL A 166 -5.88 -15.12 -11.60
C VAL A 166 -7.41 -15.29 -11.63
N ASP A 167 -8.09 -14.75 -10.62
CA ASP A 167 -9.48 -14.37 -10.77
C ASP A 167 -9.45 -12.92 -11.21
N ASP A 168 -9.74 -12.74 -12.50
CA ASP A 168 -9.59 -11.52 -13.26
C ASP A 168 -10.60 -10.47 -12.78
N SER A 169 -10.18 -9.61 -11.85
CA SER A 169 -11.01 -8.51 -11.33
C SER A 169 -11.30 -7.43 -12.39
N ASP A 170 -10.74 -7.54 -13.61
CA ASP A 170 -11.08 -6.63 -14.71
C ASP A 170 -12.43 -6.96 -15.37
N ARG A 171 -13.10 -8.06 -14.98
CA ARG A 171 -14.47 -8.36 -15.45
C ARG A 171 -15.52 -7.31 -15.04
N ASP A 172 -15.30 -6.59 -13.94
CA ASP A 172 -16.29 -5.66 -13.38
C ASP A 172 -15.87 -4.18 -13.40
N SER A 173 -14.75 -3.85 -14.07
CA SER A 173 -14.43 -2.45 -14.34
C SER A 173 -15.47 -1.86 -15.30
N PRO A 174 -16.20 -0.78 -14.95
CA PRO A 174 -17.18 -0.21 -15.87
C PRO A 174 -16.45 0.27 -17.13
N PRO A 175 -16.83 -0.20 -18.33
CA PRO A 175 -16.14 0.19 -19.56
C PRO A 175 -16.15 1.71 -19.72
N ALA A 176 -15.04 2.26 -20.22
CA ALA A 176 -14.85 3.71 -20.41
C ALA A 176 -15.99 4.35 -21.24
N GLU A 177 -16.65 3.56 -22.08
CA GLU A 177 -17.83 3.91 -22.86
C GLU A 177 -18.97 4.46 -21.99
N HIS A 178 -19.23 3.88 -20.81
CA HIS A 178 -20.29 4.35 -19.91
C HIS A 178 -20.01 5.72 -19.31
N ARG A 179 -18.76 6.19 -19.29
CA ARG A 179 -18.42 7.53 -18.78
C ARG A 179 -18.77 8.61 -19.80
N ALA A 180 -18.48 8.35 -21.08
CA ALA A 180 -18.86 9.22 -22.19
C ALA A 180 -20.39 9.22 -22.40
N GLU A 181 -21.02 8.05 -22.29
CA GLU A 181 -22.48 7.90 -22.38
C GLU A 181 -23.21 8.61 -21.24
N ARG A 182 -22.72 8.53 -20.00
CA ARG A 182 -23.30 9.27 -18.87
C ARG A 182 -23.17 10.78 -19.02
N GLN A 183 -22.05 11.28 -19.56
CA GLN A 183 -21.88 12.70 -19.87
C GLN A 183 -22.81 13.16 -21.01
N HIS A 184 -22.93 12.36 -22.07
CA HIS A 184 -23.83 12.63 -23.19
C HIS A 184 -25.30 12.58 -22.77
N ASN A 185 -25.68 11.63 -21.91
CA ASN A 185 -27.04 11.50 -21.41
C ASN A 185 -27.42 12.60 -20.40
N GLN A 186 -26.45 13.10 -19.62
CA GLN A 186 -26.63 14.29 -18.78
C GLN A 186 -26.79 15.57 -19.61
N GLN A 187 -26.05 15.73 -20.71
CA GLN A 187 -26.25 16.83 -21.65
C GLN A 187 -27.60 16.74 -22.39
N ARG A 188 -28.02 15.55 -22.84
CA ARG A 188 -29.33 15.33 -23.45
C ARG A 188 -30.49 15.58 -22.49
N ARG A 189 -30.37 15.17 -21.21
CA ARG A 189 -31.38 15.48 -20.18
C ARG A 189 -31.50 16.98 -19.90
N ARG A 190 -30.39 17.72 -19.93
CA ARG A 190 -30.39 19.20 -19.82
C ARG A 190 -31.03 19.88 -21.04
N GLN A 191 -30.90 19.30 -22.23
CA GLN A 191 -31.55 19.81 -23.44
C GLN A 191 -33.04 19.46 -23.51
N GLN A 192 -33.44 18.28 -23.01
CA GLN A 192 -34.84 17.84 -23.00
C GLN A 192 -35.72 18.55 -21.96
N GLN A 193 -35.15 19.19 -20.94
CA GLN A 193 -35.91 20.02 -20.00
C GLN A 193 -36.25 21.42 -20.56
N ARG A 194 -35.85 21.76 -21.79
CA ARG A 194 -36.12 23.08 -22.39
C ARG A 194 -37.33 23.14 -23.33
N HIS A 195 -38.09 22.07 -23.55
CA HIS A 195 -39.29 22.09 -24.41
C HIS A 195 -40.42 21.24 -23.82
N PRO A 196 -41.61 21.80 -23.56
CA PRO A 196 -42.80 21.01 -23.30
C PRO A 196 -43.67 20.83 -24.56
N GLN A 197 -44.28 19.64 -24.64
CA GLN A 197 -45.65 19.36 -25.11
C GLN A 197 -45.92 18.90 -26.57
N GLY A 198 -46.68 17.80 -26.69
CA GLY A 198 -47.46 17.38 -27.87
C GLY A 198 -47.09 16.00 -28.46
N GLN A 199 -47.56 14.87 -27.91
CA GLN A 199 -48.74 14.07 -28.34
C GLN A 199 -48.49 12.90 -29.34
N GLN A 200 -48.51 11.69 -28.78
CA GLN A 200 -49.17 10.43 -29.17
C GLN A 200 -49.11 9.80 -30.60
N ARG A 201 -48.49 8.59 -30.60
CA ARG A 201 -49.00 7.24 -30.99
C ARG A 201 -48.94 6.69 -32.44
N HIS A 202 -48.29 5.50 -32.51
CA HIS A 202 -48.50 4.28 -33.34
C HIS A 202 -48.31 4.40 -34.87
N GLN A 203 -47.79 3.44 -35.66
CA GLN A 203 -47.55 1.99 -35.56
C GLN A 203 -46.66 1.53 -36.76
N GLY A 204 -45.95 0.38 -36.63
CA GLY A 204 -45.37 -0.44 -37.73
C GLY A 204 -44.02 0.02 -38.29
N GLU A 205 -43.02 -0.82 -38.64
CA GLU A 205 -42.92 -2.27 -38.80
C GLU A 205 -41.41 -2.63 -39.03
N GLN A 206 -41.06 -3.90 -38.79
CA GLN A 206 -39.95 -4.68 -39.37
C GLN A 206 -38.52 -4.59 -38.77
N GLN A 207 -38.16 -5.66 -38.05
CA GLN A 207 -36.79 -6.11 -37.74
C GLN A 207 -36.42 -7.27 -38.67
N PRO A 208 -35.14 -7.39 -39.09
CA PRO A 208 -34.53 -8.68 -39.38
C PRO A 208 -33.53 -9.10 -38.29
N ARG A 209 -33.59 -10.39 -37.97
CA ARG A 209 -32.77 -11.13 -37.01
C ARG A 209 -31.32 -11.26 -37.47
N ARG A 210 -30.36 -11.23 -36.53
CA ARG A 210 -29.04 -11.88 -36.67
C ARG A 210 -28.83 -12.85 -35.51
N SER A 211 -28.56 -14.10 -35.87
CA SER A 211 -28.31 -15.24 -35.00
C SER A 211 -26.85 -15.32 -34.55
N ASN A 212 -26.65 -15.69 -33.28
CA ASN A 212 -25.40 -16.25 -32.77
C ASN A 212 -25.20 -17.67 -33.32
N ARG A 213 -23.94 -18.06 -33.57
CA ARG A 213 -23.28 -19.33 -33.15
C ARG A 213 -22.02 -19.57 -33.99
N ALA A 214 -20.86 -19.57 -33.35
CA ALA A 214 -19.64 -20.18 -33.86
C ALA A 214 -19.20 -21.21 -32.81
N GLU A 215 -19.12 -22.47 -33.21
CA GLU A 215 -18.65 -23.57 -32.35
C GLU A 215 -17.12 -23.70 -32.48
N PRO A 216 -16.40 -24.05 -31.40
CA PRO A 216 -14.98 -24.37 -31.46
C PRO A 216 -14.74 -25.75 -32.13
N GLY A 217 -13.63 -25.85 -32.86
CA GLY A 217 -13.28 -27.01 -33.70
C GLY A 217 -12.55 -28.17 -32.98
N PRO A 218 -12.36 -29.31 -33.67
CA PRO A 218 -12.15 -30.63 -33.07
C PRO A 218 -10.67 -30.99 -32.83
N TRP A 219 -9.93 -30.17 -32.09
CA TRP A 219 -8.60 -30.55 -31.58
C TRP A 219 -8.46 -30.42 -30.06
N GLU A 220 -9.53 -30.04 -29.36
CA GLU A 220 -9.56 -29.82 -27.91
C GLU A 220 -9.96 -31.08 -27.10
N GLN A 221 -9.98 -32.26 -27.74
CA GLN A 221 -10.20 -33.53 -27.06
C GLN A 221 -8.95 -34.40 -27.12
N GLN A 222 -8.11 -34.26 -26.10
CA GLN A 222 -7.21 -35.32 -25.67
C GLN A 222 -6.97 -35.18 -24.16
N GLU A 223 -7.74 -35.94 -23.40
CA GLU A 223 -7.55 -36.15 -21.97
C GLU A 223 -6.29 -36.98 -21.71
N ALA A 224 -5.46 -36.54 -20.77
CA ALA A 224 -4.41 -37.35 -20.15
C ALA A 224 -4.69 -37.47 -18.64
N PRO A 225 -4.37 -38.62 -18.01
CA PRO A 225 -5.03 -39.06 -16.78
C PRO A 225 -4.51 -38.35 -15.54
N GLN A 226 -5.42 -37.71 -14.79
CA GLN A 226 -5.11 -37.05 -13.51
C GLN A 226 -5.18 -38.06 -12.36
N GLN A 227 -4.01 -38.44 -11.83
CA GLN A 227 -3.88 -38.93 -10.46
C GLN A 227 -3.51 -37.75 -9.57
N GLY A 228 -4.51 -37.18 -8.92
CA GLY A 228 -4.38 -36.12 -7.92
C GLY A 228 -5.75 -35.86 -7.33
N GLU A 229 -5.91 -36.15 -6.05
CA GLU A 229 -7.21 -36.17 -5.35
C GLU A 229 -7.97 -34.85 -5.50
N ASN A 230 -8.88 -34.80 -6.47
CA ASN A 230 -9.83 -33.71 -6.65
C ASN A 230 -10.87 -33.81 -5.53
N LEU A 231 -10.61 -33.13 -4.41
CA LEU A 231 -11.59 -32.93 -3.35
C LEU A 231 -12.82 -32.23 -3.93
N SER A 232 -14.00 -32.84 -3.75
CA SER A 232 -15.27 -32.31 -4.24
C SER A 232 -15.51 -30.88 -3.73
N ALA A 233 -16.29 -30.07 -4.46
CA ALA A 233 -16.60 -28.70 -4.05
C ALA A 233 -17.21 -28.63 -2.64
N GLN A 234 -17.94 -29.68 -2.23
CA GLN A 234 -18.49 -29.83 -0.89
C GLN A 234 -17.40 -30.05 0.17
N ALA A 235 -16.38 -30.88 -0.12
CA ALA A 235 -15.24 -31.11 0.77
C ALA A 235 -14.42 -29.82 0.99
N ARG A 236 -14.26 -29.00 -0.06
CA ARG A 236 -13.60 -27.68 0.03
C ARG A 236 -14.37 -26.70 0.91
N ASN A 237 -15.69 -26.66 0.79
CA ASN A 237 -16.55 -25.81 1.63
C ASN A 237 -16.49 -26.23 3.11
N CYS A 238 -16.54 -27.53 3.41
CA CYS A 238 -16.41 -28.06 4.76
C CYS A 238 -15.05 -27.71 5.42
N LEU A 239 -13.94 -27.79 4.69
CA LEU A 239 -12.62 -27.39 5.20
C LEU A 239 -12.55 -25.89 5.51
N ALA A 240 -13.09 -25.04 4.64
CA ALA A 240 -13.13 -23.59 4.88
C ALA A 240 -13.96 -23.25 6.13
N ARG A 241 -15.11 -23.91 6.32
CA ARG A 241 -15.94 -23.76 7.54
C ARG A 241 -15.21 -24.21 8.80
N ALA A 242 -14.46 -25.33 8.74
CA ALA A 242 -13.66 -25.82 9.85
C ALA A 242 -12.51 -24.85 10.23
N GLN A 243 -11.90 -24.20 9.24
CA GLN A 243 -10.90 -23.15 9.44
C GLN A 243 -11.49 -21.85 10.00
N ALA A 244 -12.76 -21.55 9.72
CA ALA A 244 -13.45 -20.39 10.27
C ALA A 244 -14.07 -20.64 11.67
N ALA A 245 -14.27 -21.89 12.09
CA ALA A 245 -14.90 -22.23 13.36
C ALA A 245 -14.11 -21.67 14.57
N THR A 246 -14.82 -21.03 15.50
CA THR A 246 -14.25 -20.33 16.66
C THR A 246 -14.52 -21.05 17.98
N SER A 247 -15.42 -22.02 17.98
CA SER A 247 -15.77 -22.83 19.15
C SER A 247 -15.68 -24.34 18.87
N PRO A 248 -15.43 -25.17 19.91
CA PRO A 248 -15.46 -26.63 19.78
C PRO A 248 -16.83 -27.18 19.33
N GLU A 249 -17.92 -26.50 19.70
CA GLU A 249 -19.29 -26.89 19.32
C GLU A 249 -19.58 -26.66 17.84
N GLU A 250 -19.06 -25.58 17.26
CA GLU A 250 -19.13 -25.34 15.81
C GLU A 250 -18.34 -26.40 15.04
N PHE A 251 -17.18 -26.81 15.57
CA PHE A 251 -16.36 -27.86 14.97
C PHE A 251 -17.09 -29.20 14.96
N ALA A 252 -17.73 -29.57 16.07
CA ALA A 252 -18.53 -30.79 16.18
C ALA A 252 -19.66 -30.84 15.13
N ARG A 253 -20.39 -29.74 14.95
CA ARG A 253 -21.45 -29.63 13.93
C ARG A 253 -20.93 -29.77 12.50
N ILE A 254 -19.75 -29.22 12.20
CA ILE A 254 -19.12 -29.33 10.87
C ILE A 254 -18.68 -30.76 10.60
N ARG A 255 -18.14 -31.44 11.63
CA ARG A 255 -17.72 -32.84 11.55
C ARG A 255 -18.91 -33.78 11.38
N GLU A 256 -19.99 -33.59 12.14
CA GLU A 256 -21.23 -34.35 12.00
C GLU A 256 -21.80 -34.24 10.59
N HIS A 257 -21.91 -33.01 10.07
CA HIS A 257 -22.35 -32.78 8.69
C HIS A 257 -21.43 -33.45 7.65
N ALA A 258 -20.12 -33.51 7.89
CA ALA A 258 -19.18 -34.21 7.01
C ALA A 258 -19.38 -35.73 7.04
N VAL A 259 -19.68 -36.32 8.20
CA VAL A 259 -20.01 -37.74 8.35
C VAL A 259 -21.33 -38.07 7.65
N GLU A 260 -22.37 -37.26 7.85
CA GLU A 260 -23.67 -37.42 7.18
C GLU A 260 -23.58 -37.31 5.65
N SER A 261 -22.65 -36.48 5.17
CA SER A 261 -22.36 -36.32 3.74
C SER A 261 -21.48 -37.44 3.15
N GLY A 262 -21.14 -38.47 3.93
CA GLY A 262 -20.36 -39.62 3.47
C GLY A 262 -18.87 -39.33 3.26
N ALA A 263 -18.29 -38.39 4.00
CA ALA A 263 -16.87 -38.07 3.87
C ALA A 263 -15.96 -39.26 4.19
N THR A 264 -14.83 -39.36 3.49
CA THR A 264 -13.84 -40.41 3.69
C THR A 264 -13.18 -40.30 5.07
N ALA A 265 -12.72 -41.44 5.61
CA ALA A 265 -12.03 -41.48 6.91
C ALA A 265 -10.80 -40.54 6.94
N GLU A 266 -10.11 -40.38 5.80
CA GLU A 266 -8.98 -39.47 5.66
C GLU A 266 -9.39 -37.99 5.74
N PHE A 267 -10.55 -37.63 5.17
CA PHE A 267 -11.09 -36.27 5.27
C PHE A 267 -11.49 -35.93 6.71
N LEU A 268 -12.11 -36.87 7.42
CA LEU A 268 -12.46 -36.70 8.83
C LEU A 268 -11.21 -36.58 9.71
N ALA A 269 -10.16 -37.37 9.44
CA ALA A 269 -8.87 -37.25 10.13
C ALA A 269 -8.20 -35.89 9.88
N ARG A 270 -8.38 -35.31 8.69
CA ARG A 270 -7.88 -33.97 8.36
C ARG A 270 -8.62 -32.88 9.13
N LEU A 271 -9.94 -33.01 9.30
CA LEU A 271 -10.71 -32.13 10.18
C LEU A 271 -10.20 -32.22 11.62
N ASP A 272 -10.05 -33.44 12.15
CA ASP A 272 -9.62 -33.65 13.54
C ASP A 272 -8.22 -33.02 13.84
N ARG A 273 -7.33 -32.95 12.85
CA ARG A 273 -6.04 -32.23 12.98
C ARG A 273 -6.21 -30.71 13.11
N ILE A 274 -7.12 -30.11 12.34
CA ILE A 274 -7.38 -28.66 12.38
C ILE A 274 -7.94 -28.26 13.76
N ASP A 275 -8.84 -29.07 14.33
CA ASP A 275 -9.35 -28.85 15.68
C ASP A 275 -8.25 -28.97 16.75
N ALA A 276 -7.41 -30.01 16.65
CA ALA A 276 -6.30 -30.20 17.57
C ALA A 276 -5.28 -29.04 17.55
N GLU A 277 -4.95 -28.52 16.38
CA GLU A 277 -4.06 -27.36 16.21
C GLU A 277 -4.65 -26.10 16.85
N LYS A 278 -5.94 -25.82 16.62
CA LYS A 278 -6.62 -24.67 17.20
C LYS A 278 -6.72 -24.75 18.72
N ARG A 279 -7.00 -25.93 19.28
CA ARG A 279 -7.03 -26.14 20.74
C ARG A 279 -5.65 -25.95 21.37
N ARG A 280 -4.59 -26.41 20.71
CA ARG A 280 -3.20 -26.17 21.15
C ARG A 280 -2.86 -24.67 21.14
N ALA A 281 -3.24 -23.96 20.09
CA ALA A 281 -3.02 -22.51 19.98
C ALA A 281 -3.77 -21.73 21.08
N ALA A 282 -4.99 -22.14 21.43
CA ALA A 282 -5.78 -21.53 22.50
C ALA A 282 -5.21 -21.81 23.91
N GLN A 283 -4.54 -22.96 24.11
CA GLN A 283 -3.92 -23.32 25.39
C GLN A 283 -2.56 -22.66 25.64
N GLN A 284 -1.88 -22.18 24.60
CA GLN A 284 -0.54 -21.58 24.70
C GLN A 284 -0.54 -20.06 24.98
N GLN A 285 -1.71 -19.42 25.12
CA GLN A 285 -1.80 -18.00 25.49
C GLN A 285 -1.88 -17.82 27.02
N PRO A 286 -0.95 -17.08 27.67
CA PRO A 286 -1.04 -16.80 29.09
C PRO A 286 -2.22 -15.86 29.39
N ARG A 287 -3.03 -16.21 30.40
CA ARG A 287 -4.20 -15.43 30.86
C ARG A 287 -3.78 -14.02 31.29
N ARG A 288 -4.00 -13.02 30.43
CA ARG A 288 -4.00 -11.60 30.83
C ARG A 288 -5.31 -11.29 31.55
N GLN A 289 -5.19 -10.90 32.81
CA GLN A 289 -6.28 -10.37 33.62
C GLN A 289 -6.84 -9.11 32.94
N GLN A 290 -8.17 -9.04 32.86
CA GLN A 290 -8.93 -7.96 32.23
C GLN A 290 -8.89 -6.70 33.10
N ALA A 291 -8.42 -5.59 32.51
CA ALA A 291 -8.67 -4.22 32.96
C ALA A 291 -9.52 -3.51 31.88
N PRO A 292 -10.33 -2.50 32.25
CA PRO A 292 -11.49 -2.09 31.45
C PRO A 292 -11.12 -1.44 30.12
N ALA A 293 -11.97 -1.69 29.12
CA ALA A 293 -11.79 -1.31 27.72
C ALA A 293 -11.88 0.21 27.51
N GLY A 294 -10.74 0.83 27.22
CA GLY A 294 -10.65 2.03 26.39
C GLY A 294 -10.48 1.65 24.91
N PRO A 295 -10.79 2.53 23.95
CA PRO A 295 -10.79 2.19 22.53
C PRO A 295 -9.38 1.86 22.05
N VAL A 296 -9.22 0.68 21.46
CA VAL A 296 -7.96 0.18 20.88
C VAL A 296 -7.79 0.74 19.46
N PRO A 297 -6.67 1.40 19.13
CA PRO A 297 -6.43 1.93 17.79
C PRO A 297 -6.00 0.81 16.82
N HIS A 298 -6.53 0.86 15.61
CA HIS A 298 -6.18 -0.02 14.50
C HIS A 298 -5.27 0.74 13.53
N SER A 299 -3.97 0.42 13.56
CA SER A 299 -2.87 0.94 12.71
C SER A 299 -1.99 2.04 13.32
N VAL A 300 -0.74 2.09 12.84
CA VAL A 300 0.33 3.04 13.21
C VAL A 300 0.01 4.51 12.86
N SER A 301 -1.19 4.78 12.31
CA SER A 301 -1.65 6.12 11.95
C SER A 301 -2.37 6.87 13.08
N ASP A 302 -2.61 6.24 14.23
CA ASP A 302 -3.34 6.86 15.37
C ASP A 302 -2.44 7.24 16.57
N ALA A 303 -1.13 6.96 16.53
CA ALA A 303 -0.23 7.36 17.62
C ALA A 303 0.03 8.89 17.68
N VAL A 304 -0.21 9.60 16.58
CA VAL A 304 -0.07 11.08 16.51
C VAL A 304 -1.35 11.84 16.87
N ALA A 305 -2.47 11.14 17.11
CA ALA A 305 -3.73 11.77 17.50
C ALA A 305 -3.91 11.91 19.03
N ALA A 306 -2.98 11.40 19.84
CA ALA A 306 -3.05 11.44 21.31
C ALA A 306 -2.25 12.59 21.97
N GLU A 307 -1.54 13.42 21.20
CA GLU A 307 -0.67 14.51 21.70
C GLU A 307 -1.20 15.91 21.29
N GLY A 308 -2.51 16.06 21.09
CA GLY A 308 -3.12 17.28 20.54
C GLY A 308 -4.20 17.94 21.39
N ALA A 309 -4.17 17.76 22.72
CA ALA A 309 -5.18 18.30 23.63
C ALA A 309 -4.60 19.24 24.69
N ILE A 310 -4.00 20.36 24.27
CA ILE A 310 -3.89 21.57 25.09
C ILE A 310 -4.22 22.77 24.20
N GLY A 311 -5.20 23.57 24.63
CA GLY A 311 -5.92 24.51 23.77
C GLY A 311 -5.29 25.88 23.56
N GLY A 312 -5.80 26.55 22.52
CA GLY A 312 -6.16 27.98 22.51
C GLY A 312 -5.15 28.99 21.95
N ALA A 313 -5.35 29.44 20.70
CA ALA A 313 -5.40 30.85 20.22
C ALA A 313 -5.34 30.89 18.67
N PRO A 314 -5.86 31.95 18.00
CA PRO A 314 -6.37 31.87 16.64
C PRO A 314 -5.30 31.96 15.54
N ALA A 315 -5.71 31.54 14.34
CA ALA A 315 -4.95 31.51 13.11
C ALA A 315 -4.34 32.86 12.74
N ASP A 316 -3.05 32.83 12.41
CA ASP A 316 -2.38 33.86 11.61
C ASP A 316 -1.77 33.19 10.38
N ASP A 317 -2.23 33.61 9.21
CA ASP A 317 -1.75 33.17 7.90
C ASP A 317 -0.37 33.80 7.65
N GLY A 318 0.70 33.06 7.99
CA GLY A 318 2.08 33.48 7.77
C GLY A 318 2.93 32.35 7.22
N TYR A 319 3.49 32.55 6.04
CA TYR A 319 4.48 31.70 5.38
C TYR A 319 5.60 31.32 6.37
N ARG A 320 5.59 30.08 6.90
CA ARG A 320 6.61 29.64 7.89
C ARG A 320 7.92 29.42 7.16
N ALA A 321 8.83 30.37 7.32
CA ALA A 321 10.23 30.23 6.93
C ALA A 321 10.84 28.98 7.58
N GLU A 322 11.81 28.37 6.90
CA GLU A 322 12.70 27.33 7.42
C GLU A 322 13.00 27.54 8.92
N PRO A 323 12.87 26.53 9.81
CA PRO A 323 13.10 26.71 11.23
C PRO A 323 14.51 27.25 11.48
N ASP A 324 14.60 28.29 12.30
CA ASP A 324 15.85 28.97 12.65
C ASP A 324 16.87 27.97 13.22
N ALA A 325 18.16 28.21 13.03
CA ALA A 325 19.24 27.33 13.48
C ALA A 325 19.15 27.04 14.99
N ALA A 326 18.62 27.98 15.77
CA ALA A 326 18.36 27.82 17.20
C ALA A 326 17.25 26.79 17.51
N GLU A 327 16.17 26.76 16.70
CA GLU A 327 15.06 25.80 16.86
C GLU A 327 15.52 24.38 16.50
N ARG A 328 16.34 24.22 15.45
CA ARG A 328 16.97 22.93 15.10
C ARG A 328 17.89 22.42 16.21
N ALA A 329 18.71 23.31 16.77
CA ALA A 329 19.62 22.97 17.87
C ALA A 329 18.86 22.56 19.14
N ALA A 330 17.73 23.19 19.44
CA ALA A 330 16.89 22.83 20.58
C ALA A 330 16.25 21.43 20.40
N VAL A 331 15.75 21.12 19.20
CA VAL A 331 15.19 19.79 18.88
C VAL A 331 16.25 18.70 18.96
N GLU A 332 17.46 18.95 18.46
CA GLU A 332 18.58 18.02 18.56
C GLU A 332 18.98 17.78 20.04
N ALA A 333 19.09 18.85 20.82
CA ALA A 333 19.42 18.77 22.24
C ALA A 333 18.33 18.03 23.06
N GLU A 334 17.05 18.23 22.76
CA GLU A 334 15.94 17.52 23.40
C GLU A 334 16.03 16.01 23.10
N ASN A 335 16.26 15.63 21.85
CA ASN A 335 16.41 14.22 21.47
C ASN A 335 17.57 13.56 22.22
N LEU A 336 18.72 14.23 22.32
CA LEU A 336 19.88 13.72 23.06
C LEU A 336 19.59 13.60 24.57
N LEU A 337 18.84 14.55 25.13
CA LEU A 337 18.39 14.50 26.52
C LEU A 337 17.48 13.28 26.78
N ARG A 338 16.47 13.05 25.92
CA ARG A 338 15.56 11.91 26.05
C ARG A 338 16.29 10.56 25.91
N VAL A 339 17.29 10.48 25.03
CA VAL A 339 18.16 9.30 24.91
C VAL A 339 18.98 9.06 26.18
N ALA A 340 19.57 10.10 26.77
CA ALA A 340 20.32 9.97 28.02
C ALA A 340 19.42 9.53 29.18
N ALA A 341 18.22 10.11 29.30
CA ALA A 341 17.23 9.71 30.30
C ALA A 341 16.77 8.26 30.14
N SER A 342 16.56 7.81 28.90
CA SER A 342 16.22 6.42 28.60
C SER A 342 17.34 5.46 29.00
N LYS A 343 18.61 5.78 28.70
CA LYS A 343 19.76 4.98 29.13
C LYS A 343 19.90 4.92 30.66
N ALA A 344 19.56 6.01 31.33
CA ALA A 344 19.53 6.13 32.79
C ALA A 344 18.28 5.53 33.43
N ASN A 345 17.30 5.06 32.65
CA ASN A 345 16.00 4.59 33.11
C ASN A 345 15.29 5.58 34.04
N LEU A 346 15.27 6.87 33.66
CA LEU A 346 14.67 7.97 34.41
C LEU A 346 13.25 8.29 33.89
N PRO A 347 12.18 7.72 34.49
CA PRO A 347 10.81 7.94 34.04
C PRO A 347 10.25 9.33 34.42
N THR A 348 10.96 10.08 35.26
CA THR A 348 10.55 11.39 35.80
C THR A 348 11.18 12.58 35.07
N LEU A 349 11.81 12.34 33.90
CA LEU A 349 12.58 13.34 33.13
C LEU A 349 11.91 14.72 33.05
N ASP A 350 10.67 14.79 32.56
CA ASP A 350 9.98 16.07 32.33
C ASP A 350 9.77 16.82 33.65
N ARG A 351 9.41 16.11 34.73
CA ARG A 351 9.24 16.67 36.07
C ARG A 351 10.55 17.15 36.67
N ASP A 352 11.61 16.34 36.57
CA ASP A 352 12.92 16.67 37.17
C ASP A 352 13.58 17.83 36.43
N PHE A 353 13.39 17.90 35.10
CA PHE A 353 13.81 19.04 34.30
C PHE A 353 13.06 20.32 34.68
N GLU A 354 11.73 20.25 34.77
CA GLU A 354 10.90 21.40 35.15
C GLU A 354 11.23 21.89 36.57
N MET A 355 11.51 20.99 37.51
CA MET A 355 11.99 21.36 38.85
C MET A 355 13.37 22.04 38.83
N ALA A 356 14.26 21.65 37.91
CA ALA A 356 15.61 22.20 37.81
C ALA A 356 15.68 23.55 37.10
N PHE A 357 14.83 23.79 36.09
CA PHE A 357 14.89 24.98 35.23
C PHE A 357 13.65 25.89 35.32
N GLY A 358 12.59 25.46 36.01
CA GLY A 358 11.36 26.25 36.19
C GLY A 358 10.53 26.42 34.92
N LEU A 359 10.78 25.59 33.90
CA LEU A 359 10.11 25.63 32.59
C LEU A 359 10.10 24.21 31.97
N PRO A 360 9.09 23.88 31.14
CA PRO A 360 9.00 22.58 30.50
C PRO A 360 10.06 22.42 29.40
N ILE A 361 10.46 21.18 29.11
CA ILE A 361 11.46 20.84 28.09
C ILE A 361 11.17 21.50 26.73
N ALA A 362 9.90 21.55 26.33
CA ALA A 362 9.47 22.15 25.05
C ALA A 362 9.74 23.66 24.93
N GLN A 363 10.03 24.35 26.04
CA GLN A 363 10.35 25.79 26.07
C GLN A 363 11.83 26.04 26.39
N ALA A 364 12.61 24.98 26.59
CA ALA A 364 14.01 25.08 26.95
C ALA A 364 14.90 25.37 25.74
N ARG A 365 15.97 26.11 25.98
CA ARG A 365 17.03 26.31 24.98
C ARG A 365 17.98 25.11 24.96
N ALA A 366 18.68 24.94 23.84
CA ALA A 366 19.63 23.85 23.63
C ALA A 366 20.70 23.76 24.74
N ASP A 367 21.19 24.88 25.26
CA ASP A 367 22.19 24.94 26.33
C ASP A 367 21.65 24.39 27.67
N GLN A 368 20.39 24.64 27.99
CA GLN A 368 19.72 24.15 29.21
C GLN A 368 19.48 22.64 29.13
N LEU A 369 19.05 22.16 27.96
CA LEU A 369 18.83 20.74 27.67
C LEU A 369 20.14 19.94 27.76
N ASP A 370 21.21 20.46 27.13
CA ASP A 370 22.54 19.85 27.19
C ASP A 370 23.15 19.84 28.59
N LEU A 371 22.90 20.88 29.38
CA LEU A 371 23.35 20.95 30.78
C LEU A 371 22.68 19.86 31.61
N PHE A 372 21.37 19.65 31.45
CA PHE A 372 20.64 18.61 32.19
C PHE A 372 21.05 17.21 31.73
N ARG A 373 21.25 16.99 30.42
CA ARG A 373 21.77 15.73 29.87
C ARG A 373 23.08 15.35 30.54
N LYS A 374 24.04 16.28 30.62
CA LYS A 374 25.33 16.04 31.27
C LYS A 374 25.19 15.68 32.75
N ARG A 375 24.18 16.23 33.45
CA ARG A 375 23.88 15.85 34.85
C ARG A 375 23.37 14.41 34.93
N ILE A 376 22.48 13.99 34.03
CA ILE A 376 21.96 12.61 33.98
C ILE A 376 23.11 11.63 33.74
N GLU A 377 23.97 11.94 32.75
CA GLU A 377 25.12 11.11 32.38
C GLU A 377 26.17 11.02 33.51
N ALA A 378 26.39 12.12 34.24
CA ALA A 378 27.30 12.15 35.38
C ALA A 378 26.75 11.42 36.62
N ALA A 379 25.42 11.40 36.79
CA ALA A 379 24.76 10.84 37.96
C ALA A 379 24.40 9.33 37.83
N GLY A 380 24.68 8.70 36.69
CA GLY A 380 24.38 7.28 36.48
C GLY A 380 22.89 6.91 36.60
N GLY A 381 21.99 7.89 36.43
CA GLY A 381 20.54 7.72 36.51
C GLY A 381 19.89 7.92 37.88
N ALA A 382 20.59 8.51 38.86
CA ALA A 382 19.99 9.02 40.09
C ALA A 382 20.12 10.55 40.16
N LEU A 383 19.10 11.28 39.71
CA LEU A 383 18.98 12.73 39.88
C LEU A 383 17.81 13.10 40.78
#